data_AF-A0A1F6DGG1-F1
#
_entry.id   AF-A0A1F6DGG1-F1
#
_cell.length_a   1.000
_cell.length_b   1.000
_cell.length_c   1.000
_cell.angle_alpha   90.00
_cell.angle_beta   90.00
_cell.angle_gamma   90.00
#
_symmetry.space_group_name_H-M   'P 1'
#
loop_
_entity.id
_entity.type
_entity.pdbx_description
1 polymer ?
#
loop_
_entity_poly.entity_id
_entity_poly.type
_entity_poly.pdbx_seq_one_letter_code
_entity_poly.pdbx_strand_id
1 'polypeptide(L)'
;MEAGQELHIKKPSFWSGTRELFNEHGGKVGTFRMLTLLSWRKAEGEAGGKTLRFSYSGWNTHRSQATDEWGRVVGTMHRSYWCGTNAQLILHEKEYLWHANLAGTHFSIEETDGTEVIRVTGCGGFGMKGSVRILRAINTQEAIELIYMGLYQMRLFEAEVAATTAIVAGPIAI
;
A
#
# COMPACT_ATOMS: atom_id res chain seq x y z
N MET A 1 -11.08 -4.07 -14.11
CA MET A 1 -9.96 -5.02 -14.27
C MET A 1 -10.53 -6.42 -14.21
N GLU A 2 -10.05 -7.28 -15.10
CA GLU A 2 -10.55 -8.64 -15.22
C GLU A 2 -9.80 -9.57 -14.27
N ALA A 3 -10.45 -10.65 -13.85
CA ALA A 3 -9.79 -11.70 -13.10
C ALA A 3 -8.69 -12.33 -13.96
N GLY A 4 -7.53 -12.59 -13.37
CA GLY A 4 -6.33 -13.08 -14.05
C GLY A 4 -5.39 -11.98 -14.56
N GLN A 5 -5.81 -10.71 -14.57
CA GLN A 5 -4.97 -9.61 -15.03
C GLN A 5 -3.78 -9.39 -14.07
N GLU A 6 -2.59 -9.23 -14.64
CA GLU A 6 -1.36 -8.91 -13.92
C GLU A 6 -0.92 -7.45 -14.17
N LEU A 7 -0.47 -6.76 -13.11
CA LEU A 7 0.26 -5.51 -13.23
C LEU A 7 1.67 -5.70 -12.70
N HIS A 8 2.59 -4.87 -13.16
CA HIS A 8 3.96 -4.83 -12.67
C HIS A 8 4.20 -3.59 -11.84
N ILE A 9 4.79 -3.78 -10.67
CA ILE A 9 5.29 -2.69 -9.81
C ILE A 9 6.79 -2.55 -10.04
N LYS A 10 7.25 -1.32 -10.28
CA LYS A 10 8.68 -1.01 -10.35
C LYS A 10 9.06 0.07 -9.35
N LYS A 11 10.22 -0.10 -8.71
CA LYS A 11 10.88 0.95 -7.93
C LYS A 11 11.90 1.65 -8.83
N PRO A 12 11.87 3.00 -8.95
CA PRO A 12 12.89 3.73 -9.72
C PRO A 12 14.30 3.55 -9.16
N SER A 13 14.42 3.42 -7.84
CA SER A 13 15.67 3.13 -7.15
C SER A 13 15.41 2.37 -5.88
N PHE A 14 16.47 1.77 -5.33
CA PHE A 14 16.43 0.99 -4.11
C PHE A 14 15.88 1.79 -2.91
N TRP A 15 16.28 3.06 -2.80
CA TRP A 15 15.85 3.98 -1.74
C TRP A 15 14.56 4.73 -2.07
N SER A 16 13.98 4.51 -3.26
CA SER A 16 12.82 5.27 -3.69
C SER A 16 11.58 4.91 -2.86
N GLY A 17 10.90 5.93 -2.32
CA GLY A 17 9.54 5.82 -1.82
C GLY A 17 8.48 5.73 -2.94
N THR A 18 8.90 5.71 -4.20
CA THR A 18 8.02 5.69 -5.38
C THR A 18 7.84 4.26 -5.90
N ARG A 19 6.62 3.95 -6.31
CA ARG A 19 6.20 2.70 -6.96
C ARG A 19 5.44 3.08 -8.22
N GLU A 20 5.93 2.62 -9.36
CA GLU A 20 5.25 2.81 -10.64
C GLU A 20 4.51 1.53 -11.00
N LEU A 21 3.25 1.67 -11.41
CA LEU A 21 2.40 0.59 -11.88
C LEU A 21 2.38 0.56 -13.41
N PHE A 22 2.60 -0.62 -13.97
CA PHE A 22 2.54 -0.88 -15.41
C PHE A 22 1.58 -2.03 -15.69
N ASN A 23 0.88 -1.95 -16.81
CA ASN A 23 0.10 -3.08 -17.32
C ASN A 23 1.01 -4.14 -17.98
N GLU A 24 0.42 -5.26 -18.39
CA GLU A 24 1.12 -6.38 -19.05
C GLU A 24 1.80 -5.96 -20.36
N HIS A 25 1.29 -4.93 -21.03
CA HIS A 25 1.86 -4.39 -22.27
C HIS A 25 2.93 -3.32 -22.03
N GLY A 26 3.32 -3.06 -20.77
CA GLY A 26 4.33 -2.07 -20.40
C GLY A 26 3.84 -0.62 -20.37
N GLY A 27 2.55 -0.38 -20.58
CA GLY A 27 1.92 0.93 -20.42
C GLY A 27 1.82 1.32 -18.95
N LYS A 28 2.26 2.53 -18.61
CA LYS A 28 2.20 3.07 -17.25
C LYS A 28 0.75 3.36 -16.87
N VAL A 29 0.29 2.73 -15.79
CA VAL A 29 -1.09 2.84 -15.27
C VAL A 29 -1.19 3.91 -14.19
N GLY A 30 -0.14 4.05 -13.38
CA GLY A 30 -0.09 5.07 -12.35
C GLY A 30 1.19 5.06 -11.54
N THR A 31 1.27 5.97 -10.56
CA THR A 31 2.43 6.15 -9.68
C THR A 31 1.97 6.36 -8.25
N PHE A 32 2.51 5.58 -7.33
CA PHE A 32 2.44 5.83 -5.91
C PHE A 32 3.76 6.42 -5.43
N ARG A 33 3.74 7.43 -4.56
CA ARG A 33 4.94 8.06 -3.99
C ARG A 33 4.73 8.46 -2.55
N MET A 34 5.76 8.24 -1.74
CA MET A 34 5.84 8.86 -0.41
C MET A 34 6.19 10.34 -0.55
N LEU A 35 5.42 11.23 0.08
CA LEU A 35 5.63 12.68 0.00
C LEU A 35 6.73 13.18 0.92
N THR A 36 6.99 12.45 2.00
CA THR A 36 8.02 12.81 2.98
C THR A 36 8.84 11.58 3.34
N LEU A 37 10.16 11.68 3.15
CA LEU A 37 11.10 10.63 3.55
C LEU A 37 11.13 10.45 5.08
N LEU A 38 10.99 11.55 5.83
CA LEU A 38 11.17 11.57 7.28
C LEU A 38 9.92 11.19 8.08
N SER A 39 8.71 11.33 7.52
CA SER A 39 7.50 11.09 8.31
C SER A 39 6.77 9.82 7.94
N TRP A 40 7.00 9.21 6.76
CA TRP A 40 6.26 8.06 6.17
C TRP A 40 4.73 8.10 6.29
N ARG A 41 4.19 9.20 6.80
CA ARG A 41 2.79 9.40 7.18
C ARG A 41 2.00 9.99 6.03
N LYS A 42 2.66 10.50 4.99
CA LYS A 42 2.04 11.13 3.83
C LYS A 42 2.52 10.46 2.55
N ALA A 43 1.57 10.07 1.72
CA ALA A 43 1.82 9.53 0.39
C ALA A 43 0.77 10.04 -0.59
N GLU A 44 1.04 9.81 -1.87
CA GLU A 44 0.17 10.17 -2.98
C GLU A 44 0.18 9.05 -4.01
N GLY A 45 -0.99 8.72 -4.55
CA GLY A 45 -1.16 7.82 -5.68
C GLY A 45 -1.83 8.57 -6.82
N GLU A 46 -1.28 8.48 -8.02
CA GLU A 46 -1.81 9.11 -9.22
C GLU A 46 -2.06 8.06 -10.30
N ALA A 47 -3.30 7.98 -10.77
CA ALA A 47 -3.69 7.10 -11.89
C ALA A 47 -4.79 7.73 -12.71
N GLY A 48 -4.67 7.67 -14.05
CA GLY A 48 -5.70 8.18 -14.96
C GLY A 48 -6.06 9.66 -14.77
N GLY A 49 -5.12 10.47 -14.28
CA GLY A 49 -5.34 11.91 -14.00
C GLY A 49 -6.02 12.23 -12.68
N LYS A 50 -6.30 11.22 -11.84
CA LYS A 50 -6.84 11.40 -10.48
C LYS A 50 -5.75 11.21 -9.44
N THR A 51 -5.87 11.92 -8.33
CA THR A 51 -4.89 11.89 -7.25
C THR A 51 -5.53 11.45 -5.94
N LEU A 52 -5.04 10.36 -5.37
CA LEU A 52 -5.30 9.98 -3.98
C LEU A 52 -4.18 10.46 -3.08
N ARG A 53 -4.55 11.12 -1.99
CA ARG A 53 -3.64 11.51 -0.91
C ARG A 53 -3.89 10.66 0.31
N PHE A 54 -2.81 10.06 0.81
CA PHE A 54 -2.82 9.23 2.00
C PHE A 54 -2.22 9.99 3.15
N SER A 55 -2.92 9.98 4.27
CA SER A 55 -2.42 10.59 5.49
C SER A 55 -2.77 9.76 6.72
N TYR A 56 -1.83 9.73 7.64
CA TYR A 56 -2.10 9.33 9.01
C TYR A 56 -3.12 10.24 9.68
N SER A 57 -4.12 9.66 10.33
CA SER A 57 -5.10 10.44 11.08
C SER A 57 -4.78 10.42 12.58
N GLY A 58 -4.27 11.54 13.10
CA GLY A 58 -4.18 11.83 14.53
C GLY A 58 -2.90 11.36 15.24
N TRP A 59 -2.92 11.45 16.59
CA TRP A 59 -1.87 10.99 17.49
C TRP A 59 -1.82 9.45 17.62
N ASN A 60 -2.91 8.78 17.23
CA ASN A 60 -3.05 7.33 17.35
C ASN A 60 -2.47 6.66 16.10
N THR A 61 -1.41 5.89 16.27
CA THR A 61 -0.59 5.30 15.20
C THR A 61 -1.30 4.18 14.44
N HIS A 62 -2.61 4.01 14.56
CA HIS A 62 -3.32 2.84 14.03
C HIS A 62 -4.37 3.17 12.95
N ARG A 63 -4.60 4.46 12.66
CA ARG A 63 -5.61 4.89 11.68
C ARG A 63 -5.02 5.78 10.60
N SER A 64 -5.38 5.49 9.36
CA SER A 64 -5.01 6.29 8.19
C SER A 64 -6.21 6.52 7.27
N GLN A 65 -6.12 7.54 6.43
CA GLN A 65 -7.17 7.94 5.51
C GLN A 65 -6.61 8.15 4.11
N ALA A 66 -7.42 7.83 3.11
CA ALA A 66 -7.23 8.15 1.71
C ALA A 66 -8.25 9.23 1.32
N THR A 67 -7.76 10.30 0.70
CA THR A 67 -8.56 11.44 0.25
C THR A 67 -8.39 11.66 -1.23
N ASP A 68 -9.43 12.09 -1.93
CA ASP A 68 -9.37 12.45 -3.34
C ASP A 68 -8.76 13.85 -3.57
N GLU A 69 -8.69 14.28 -4.83
CA GLU A 69 -8.18 15.61 -5.22
C GLU A 69 -8.95 16.78 -4.58
N TRP A 70 -10.20 16.58 -4.17
CA TRP A 70 -11.05 17.58 -3.50
C TRP A 70 -10.97 17.51 -1.98
N GLY A 71 -10.16 16.60 -1.43
CA GLY A 71 -9.99 16.40 0.01
C GLY A 71 -11.12 15.61 0.66
N ARG A 72 -11.99 14.94 -0.12
CA ARG A 72 -13.04 14.07 0.43
C ARG A 72 -12.42 12.73 0.81
N VAL A 73 -12.81 12.19 1.96
CA VAL A 73 -12.35 10.88 2.39
C VAL A 73 -13.04 9.82 1.55
N VAL A 74 -12.25 9.10 0.75
CA VAL A 74 -12.73 7.99 -0.09
C VAL A 74 -12.43 6.64 0.56
N GLY A 75 -11.44 6.58 1.45
CA GLY A 75 -11.12 5.37 2.17
C GLY A 75 -10.47 5.59 3.53
N THR A 76 -10.58 4.59 4.39
CA THR A 76 -9.95 4.55 5.71
C THR A 76 -9.27 3.22 5.93
N MET A 77 -8.24 3.22 6.76
CA MET A 77 -7.43 2.04 7.06
C MET A 77 -7.23 1.97 8.57
N HIS A 78 -7.54 0.82 9.16
CA HIS A 78 -7.49 0.59 10.60
C HIS A 78 -6.62 -0.62 10.88
N ARG A 79 -5.57 -0.44 11.68
CA ARG A 79 -4.69 -1.52 12.14
C ARG A 79 -4.97 -1.83 13.59
N SER A 80 -4.81 -3.08 13.97
CA SER A 80 -5.03 -3.51 15.35
C SER A 80 -3.87 -3.12 16.29
N TYR A 81 -2.63 -3.04 15.76
CA TYR A 81 -1.43 -2.74 16.55
C TYR A 81 -0.25 -2.26 15.69
N TRP A 82 0.79 -1.75 16.35
CA TRP A 82 2.09 -1.37 15.76
C TRP A 82 2.80 -2.58 15.16
N CYS A 83 3.37 -2.45 13.95
CA CYS A 83 3.88 -3.57 13.15
C CYS A 83 2.81 -4.64 12.84
N GLY A 84 1.53 -4.24 12.78
CA GLY A 84 0.44 -5.14 12.41
C GLY A 84 0.56 -5.65 10.98
N THR A 85 0.50 -6.97 10.81
CA THR A 85 0.39 -7.63 9.49
C THR A 85 -1.04 -7.63 8.95
N ASN A 86 -2.00 -7.16 9.73
CA ASN A 86 -3.42 -7.15 9.37
C ASN A 86 -3.97 -5.72 9.50
N ALA A 87 -4.79 -5.32 8.54
CA ALA A 87 -5.51 -4.05 8.57
C ALA A 87 -6.90 -4.21 7.96
N GLN A 88 -7.88 -3.50 8.50
CA GLN A 88 -9.16 -3.29 7.84
C GLN A 88 -9.02 -2.12 6.87
N LEU A 89 -9.42 -2.31 5.62
CA LEU A 89 -9.55 -1.23 4.64
C LEU A 89 -11.03 -0.99 4.41
N ILE A 90 -11.43 0.27 4.39
CA ILE A 90 -12.77 0.69 3.99
C ILE A 90 -12.60 1.62 2.80
N LEU A 91 -13.16 1.30 1.65
CA LEU A 91 -13.07 2.10 0.42
C LEU A 91 -14.48 2.25 -0.17
N HIS A 92 -14.95 3.49 -0.35
CA HIS A 92 -16.30 3.80 -0.85
C HIS A 92 -17.39 2.97 -0.17
N GLU A 93 -17.35 2.90 1.17
CA GLU A 93 -18.29 2.14 2.01
C GLU A 93 -18.20 0.61 1.92
N LYS A 94 -17.28 0.07 1.11
CA LYS A 94 -16.97 -1.36 1.07
C LYS A 94 -15.82 -1.70 2.00
N GLU A 95 -15.94 -2.82 2.71
CA GLU A 95 -14.92 -3.30 3.64
C GLU A 95 -14.07 -4.41 3.01
N TYR A 96 -12.77 -4.35 3.30
CA TYR A 96 -11.78 -5.34 2.89
C TYR A 96 -10.83 -5.61 4.06
N LEU A 97 -10.19 -6.76 3.99
CA LEU A 97 -9.09 -7.13 4.87
C LEU A 97 -7.80 -7.09 4.09
N TRP A 98 -6.80 -6.44 4.68
CA TRP A 98 -5.44 -6.40 4.17
C TRP A 98 -4.55 -7.26 5.04
N HIS A 99 -3.78 -8.14 4.41
CA HIS A 99 -2.89 -9.07 5.08
C HIS A 99 -1.50 -8.99 4.45
N ALA A 100 -0.47 -8.72 5.25
CA ALA A 100 0.92 -8.79 4.84
C ALA A 100 1.60 -10.02 5.43
N ASN A 101 2.59 -10.56 4.72
CA ASN A 101 3.47 -11.54 5.31
C ASN A 101 4.46 -10.87 6.29
N LEU A 102 4.97 -11.65 7.26
CA LEU A 102 5.90 -11.14 8.29
C LEU A 102 7.20 -10.56 7.70
N ALA A 103 7.62 -11.05 6.52
CA ALA A 103 8.80 -10.54 5.84
C ALA A 103 8.57 -9.19 5.13
N GLY A 104 7.32 -8.68 5.07
CA GLY A 104 6.99 -7.44 4.39
C GLY A 104 7.35 -7.46 2.89
N THR A 105 7.19 -8.61 2.23
CA THR A 105 7.50 -8.79 0.81
C THR A 105 6.25 -8.99 -0.03
N HIS A 106 5.15 -9.35 0.61
CA HIS A 106 3.87 -9.70 -0.03
C HIS A 106 2.71 -9.17 0.81
N PHE A 107 1.63 -8.76 0.15
CA PHE A 107 0.34 -8.57 0.80
C PHE A 107 -0.81 -9.05 -0.08
N SER A 108 -1.90 -9.46 0.55
CA SER A 108 -3.19 -9.72 -0.06
C SER A 108 -4.23 -8.71 0.41
N ILE A 109 -5.25 -8.51 -0.42
CA ILE A 109 -6.48 -7.82 -0.07
C ILE A 109 -7.63 -8.80 -0.34
N GLU A 110 -8.43 -9.00 0.69
CA GLU A 110 -9.52 -9.96 0.76
C GLU A 110 -10.84 -9.24 1.03
N GLU A 111 -11.95 -9.75 0.50
CA GLU A 111 -13.28 -9.37 0.96
C GLU A 111 -13.53 -9.92 2.38
N THR A 112 -14.55 -9.41 3.06
CA THR A 112 -14.91 -9.84 4.43
C THR A 112 -15.30 -11.32 4.53
N ASP A 113 -15.63 -11.96 3.40
CA ASP A 113 -15.92 -13.40 3.31
C ASP A 113 -14.65 -14.27 3.18
N GLY A 114 -13.46 -13.66 3.16
CA GLY A 114 -12.17 -14.33 2.99
C GLY A 114 -11.76 -14.55 1.54
N THR A 115 -12.52 -14.06 0.56
CA THR A 115 -12.17 -14.17 -0.86
C THR A 115 -11.06 -13.19 -1.21
N GLU A 116 -9.91 -13.70 -1.64
CA GLU A 116 -8.80 -12.86 -2.09
C GLU A 116 -9.12 -12.17 -3.44
N VAL A 117 -9.02 -10.85 -3.45
CA VAL A 117 -9.32 -10.01 -4.62
C VAL A 117 -8.02 -9.59 -5.32
N ILE A 118 -7.02 -9.20 -4.55
CA ILE A 118 -5.75 -8.66 -5.06
C ILE A 118 -4.61 -9.29 -4.29
N ARG A 119 -3.64 -9.86 -5.03
CA ARG A 119 -2.36 -10.29 -4.47
C ARG A 119 -1.24 -9.41 -4.97
N VAL A 120 -0.39 -8.92 -4.07
CA VAL A 120 0.79 -8.15 -4.43
C VAL A 120 2.05 -8.83 -3.92
N THR A 121 3.01 -9.03 -4.81
CA THR A 121 4.27 -9.73 -4.54
C THR A 121 5.47 -8.84 -4.89
N GLY A 122 6.59 -9.00 -4.19
CA GLY A 122 7.83 -8.27 -4.47
C GLY A 122 7.75 -6.74 -4.32
N CYS A 123 6.71 -6.24 -3.65
CA CYS A 123 6.46 -4.80 -3.53
C CYS A 123 7.12 -4.16 -2.30
N GLY A 124 7.46 -4.98 -1.30
CA GLY A 124 8.09 -4.52 -0.06
C GLY A 124 9.57 -4.86 0.09
N GLY A 125 10.21 -4.23 1.07
CA GLY A 125 11.63 -4.38 1.42
C GLY A 125 12.59 -4.00 0.29
N PHE A 126 13.62 -4.83 0.09
CA PHE A 126 14.73 -4.66 -0.85
C PHE A 126 14.38 -4.93 -2.33
N GLY A 127 13.18 -5.43 -2.62
CA GLY A 127 12.79 -5.80 -3.98
C GLY A 127 12.65 -4.59 -4.90
N MET A 128 13.25 -4.62 -6.10
CA MET A 128 13.15 -3.54 -7.10
C MET A 128 11.95 -3.68 -8.03
N LYS A 129 11.36 -4.89 -8.10
CA LYS A 129 10.26 -5.25 -8.97
C LYS A 129 9.27 -6.13 -8.20
N GLY A 130 8.00 -5.92 -8.46
CA GLY A 130 6.90 -6.71 -7.93
C GLY A 130 5.82 -6.95 -8.97
N SER A 131 4.85 -7.77 -8.63
CA SER A 131 3.64 -7.98 -9.43
C SER A 131 2.39 -7.82 -8.60
N VAL A 132 1.31 -7.40 -9.24
CA VAL A 132 -0.05 -7.38 -8.71
C VAL A 132 -0.85 -8.36 -9.55
N ARG A 133 -1.54 -9.30 -8.92
CA ARG A 133 -2.49 -10.18 -9.57
C ARG A 133 -3.90 -9.85 -9.10
N ILE A 134 -4.78 -9.60 -10.06
CA ILE A 134 -6.21 -9.43 -9.83
C ILE A 134 -6.85 -10.81 -9.88
N LEU A 135 -7.29 -11.32 -8.73
CA LEU A 135 -7.83 -12.66 -8.60
C LEU A 135 -9.36 -12.69 -8.84
N ARG A 136 -10.02 -11.54 -8.64
CA ARG A 136 -11.45 -11.36 -8.86
C ARG A 136 -11.71 -10.11 -9.69
N ALA A 137 -12.70 -10.17 -10.57
CA ALA A 137 -13.10 -9.02 -11.37
C ALA A 137 -13.57 -7.89 -10.44
N ILE A 138 -13.00 -6.70 -10.65
CA ILE A 138 -13.25 -5.52 -9.83
C ILE A 138 -13.15 -4.27 -10.71
N ASN A 139 -13.82 -3.18 -10.33
CA ASN A 139 -13.71 -1.92 -11.06
C ASN A 139 -12.22 -1.49 -11.13
N THR A 140 -11.77 -1.00 -12.29
CA THR A 140 -10.36 -0.64 -12.47
C THR A 140 -9.90 0.48 -11.54
N GLN A 141 -10.74 1.47 -11.30
CA GLN A 141 -10.43 2.54 -10.36
C GLN A 141 -10.32 1.96 -8.95
N GLU A 142 -11.34 1.21 -8.51
CA GLU A 142 -11.37 0.56 -7.20
C GLU A 142 -10.14 -0.34 -6.96
N ALA A 143 -9.73 -1.11 -7.97
CA ALA A 143 -8.52 -1.94 -7.90
C ALA A 143 -7.25 -1.11 -7.67
N ILE A 144 -7.08 -0.01 -8.42
CA ILE A 144 -5.92 0.87 -8.28
C ILE A 144 -5.90 1.55 -6.92
N GLU A 145 -7.05 2.02 -6.44
CA GLU A 145 -7.18 2.65 -5.13
C GLU A 145 -6.86 1.66 -4.00
N LEU A 146 -7.34 0.42 -4.08
CA LEU A 146 -6.99 -0.66 -3.16
C LEU A 146 -5.49 -1.00 -3.22
N ILE A 147 -4.89 -1.08 -4.40
CA ILE A 147 -3.44 -1.28 -4.56
C ILE A 147 -2.66 -0.16 -3.87
N TYR A 148 -3.07 1.10 -4.04
CA TYR A 148 -2.41 2.23 -3.38
C TYR A 148 -2.59 2.24 -1.86
N MET A 149 -3.78 1.92 -1.37
CA MET A 149 -4.01 1.74 0.07
C MET A 149 -3.13 0.62 0.64
N GLY A 150 -3.04 -0.52 -0.06
CA GLY A 150 -2.19 -1.64 0.34
C GLY A 150 -0.69 -1.32 0.30
N LEU A 151 -0.22 -0.60 -0.74
CA LEU A 151 1.17 -0.13 -0.83
C LEU A 151 1.51 0.86 0.29
N TYR A 152 0.56 1.73 0.64
CA TYR A 152 0.72 2.64 1.76
C TYR A 152 0.82 1.87 3.09
N GLN A 153 -0.07 0.91 3.34
CA GLN A 153 -0.01 0.06 4.54
C GLN A 153 1.28 -0.75 4.64
N MET A 154 1.73 -1.33 3.52
CA MET A 154 3.01 -2.02 3.45
C MET A 154 4.16 -1.08 3.84
N ARG A 155 4.16 0.16 3.35
CA ARG A 155 5.21 1.11 3.67
C ARG A 155 5.22 1.54 5.14
N LEU A 156 4.04 1.65 5.75
CA LEU A 156 3.92 1.90 7.19
C LEU A 156 4.49 0.73 7.99
N PHE A 157 4.11 -0.50 7.63
CA PHE A 157 4.66 -1.71 8.25
C PHE A 157 6.19 -1.75 8.18
N GLU A 158 6.79 -1.51 7.00
CA GLU A 158 8.25 -1.47 6.83
C GLU A 158 8.92 -0.42 7.72
N ALA A 159 8.35 0.79 7.80
CA ALA A 159 8.91 1.87 8.59
C ALA A 159 8.87 1.55 10.09
N GLU A 160 7.80 0.92 10.55
CA GLU A 160 7.63 0.51 11.95
C GLU A 160 8.55 -0.65 12.33
N VAL A 161 8.72 -1.63 11.44
CA VAL A 161 9.69 -2.71 11.62
C VAL A 161 11.10 -2.12 11.66
N ALA A 162 11.46 -1.21 10.75
CA ALA A 162 12.76 -0.55 10.75
C ALA A 162 13.01 0.26 12.03
N ALA A 163 12.02 1.02 12.50
CA ALA A 163 12.11 1.77 13.76
C ALA A 163 12.29 0.84 14.96
N THR A 164 11.53 -0.26 15.02
CA THR A 164 11.67 -1.27 16.08
C THR A 164 13.05 -1.91 16.06
N THR A 165 13.55 -2.26 14.86
CA THR A 165 14.88 -2.86 14.70
C THR A 165 15.98 -1.88 15.12
N ALA A 166 15.84 -0.58 14.81
CA ALA A 166 16.79 0.45 15.22
C ALA A 166 16.78 0.68 16.75
N ILE A 167 15.62 0.57 17.41
CA ILE A 167 15.52 0.66 18.86
C ILE A 167 16.16 -0.56 19.53
N VAL A 168 15.88 -1.77 19.03
CA VAL A 168 16.49 -3.01 19.53
C VAL A 168 18.00 -3.04 19.27
N ALA A 169 18.46 -2.46 18.17
CA ALA A 169 19.87 -2.31 17.81
C ALA A 169 20.54 -1.08 18.47
N GLY A 170 19.88 -0.38 19.40
CA GLY A 170 20.46 0.76 20.08
C GLY A 170 21.79 0.46 20.79
N PRO A 171 22.61 1.49 21.03
CA PRO A 171 23.70 1.84 20.13
C PRO A 171 24.75 0.71 20.05
N ILE A 172 24.92 0.07 18.89
CA ILE A 172 26.26 -0.41 18.52
C ILE A 172 27.01 0.80 17.93
N ALA A 173 27.21 1.82 18.77
CA ALA A 173 28.20 2.85 18.55
C ALA A 173 29.41 2.47 19.41
N ILE A 174 30.48 2.18 18.68
CA ILE A 174 31.90 2.16 19.03
C ILE A 174 32.24 3.25 20.05
#